data_AF-A0A7S0YWN6-F1
#
_entry.id   AF-A0A7S0YWN6-F1
#
_cell.length_a   1.000
_cell.length_b   1.000
_cell.length_c   1.000
_cell.angle_alpha   90.00
_cell.angle_beta   90.00
_cell.angle_gamma   90.00
#
_symmetry.space_group_name_H-M   'P 1'
#
loop_
_entity.id
_entity.type
_entity.pdbx_description
1 polymer ?
#
loop_
_entity_poly.entity_id
_entity_poly.type
_entity_poly.pdbx_seq_one_letter_code
_entity_poly.pdbx_strand_id
1 'polypeptide(L)'
;ASVAGGEYHTCAVLDDQSVKCWGNNYDGQLGLGDTQHRGDGTGEMGDALPAVDVGGSVTSISVGQLHTCAVLVGGSVKCWGYNYDGQLGLGDTQHRGDGSGEMGDAL
;
A
#
# COMPACT_ATOMS: atom_id res chain seq x y z
N ALA A 1 11.72 -11.66 3.28
CA ALA A 1 11.38 -10.57 2.38
C ALA A 1 10.75 -11.07 1.08
N SER A 2 9.91 -10.25 0.45
CA SER A 2 9.35 -10.46 -0.89
C SER A 2 9.06 -9.13 -1.57
N VAL A 3 8.90 -9.15 -2.90
CA VAL A 3 8.51 -7.99 -3.71
C VAL A 3 7.39 -8.38 -4.66
N ALA A 4 6.42 -7.49 -4.86
CA ALA A 4 5.32 -7.65 -5.79
C ALA A 4 5.14 -6.34 -6.58
N GLY A 5 4.94 -6.47 -7.90
CA GLY A 5 4.77 -5.34 -8.81
C GLY A 5 3.39 -5.35 -9.46
N GLY A 6 2.75 -4.19 -9.47
CA GLY A 6 1.54 -3.90 -10.25
C GLY A 6 1.89 -3.36 -11.63
N GLU A 7 0.97 -2.57 -12.20
CA GLU A 7 1.24 -1.91 -13.49
C GLU A 7 2.20 -0.73 -13.34
N TYR A 8 1.98 0.13 -12.33
CA TYR A 8 2.75 1.36 -12.15
C TYR A 8 3.33 1.56 -10.74
N HIS A 9 3.08 0.65 -9.81
CA HIS A 9 3.65 0.68 -8.45
C HIS A 9 4.21 -0.69 -8.05
N THR A 10 5.08 -0.67 -7.05
CA THR A 10 5.73 -1.86 -6.51
C THR A 10 5.72 -1.77 -4.99
N CYS A 11 5.48 -2.89 -4.33
CA CYS A 11 5.55 -3.00 -2.89
C CYS A 11 6.45 -4.17 -2.48
N ALA A 12 7.16 -4.00 -1.37
CA ALA A 12 7.99 -5.04 -0.78
C ALA A 12 7.59 -5.27 0.68
N VAL A 13 7.57 -6.54 1.08
CA VAL A 13 7.55 -6.95 2.48
C VAL A 13 8.98 -7.21 2.90
N LEU A 14 9.48 -6.47 3.89
CA LEU A 14 10.84 -6.58 4.39
C LEU A 14 10.98 -7.73 5.41
N ASP A 15 12.20 -8.02 5.85
CA ASP A 15 12.46 -9.11 6.80
C ASP A 15 11.91 -8.84 8.21
N ASP A 16 11.69 -7.58 8.57
CA ASP A 16 10.98 -7.17 9.78
C ASP A 16 9.45 -7.20 9.65
N GLN A 17 8.94 -7.69 8.50
CA GLN A 17 7.52 -7.76 8.15
C GLN A 17 6.84 -6.40 7.93
N SER A 18 7.61 -5.32 7.83
CA SER A 18 7.10 -4.02 7.37
C SER A 18 6.90 -4.00 5.86
N VAL A 19 6.08 -3.07 5.37
CA VAL A 19 5.83 -2.87 3.95
C VAL A 19 6.37 -1.52 3.52
N LYS A 20 7.03 -1.48 2.36
CA LYS A 20 7.37 -0.25 1.65
C LYS A 20 6.84 -0.32 0.23
N CYS A 21 6.22 0.75 -0.24
CA CYS A 21 5.68 0.86 -1.59
C CYS A 21 6.26 2.10 -2.31
N TRP A 22 6.52 1.97 -3.61
CA TRP A 22 7.00 3.06 -4.46
C TRP A 22 6.41 2.98 -5.88
N GLY A 23 6.53 4.05 -6.65
CA GLY A 23 5.97 4.22 -7.99
C GLY A 23 4.79 5.18 -8.01
N ASN A 24 3.81 4.90 -8.88
CA ASN A 24 2.60 5.70 -9.03
C ASN A 24 1.73 5.70 -7.77
N ASN A 25 1.07 6.83 -7.50
CA ASN A 25 0.28 7.02 -6.29
C ASN A 25 -0.93 7.93 -6.50
N TYR A 26 -1.44 8.10 -7.73
CA TYR A 26 -2.54 9.04 -7.96
C TYR A 26 -3.80 8.70 -7.15
N ASP A 27 -4.02 7.41 -6.89
CA ASP A 27 -5.19 6.87 -6.21
C ASP A 27 -4.85 6.29 -4.82
N GLY A 28 -3.73 6.69 -4.22
CA GLY A 28 -3.32 6.20 -2.89
C GLY A 28 -2.71 4.79 -2.88
N GLN A 29 -2.27 4.30 -4.03
CA GLN A 29 -1.74 2.94 -4.24
C GLN A 29 -0.56 2.57 -3.32
N LEU A 30 0.16 3.59 -2.83
CA LEU A 30 1.28 3.43 -1.90
C LEU A 30 0.84 3.38 -0.43
N GLY A 31 -0.40 3.77 -0.11
CA GLY A 31 -0.94 3.66 1.25
C GLY A 31 -0.30 4.62 2.26
N LEU A 32 0.21 5.76 1.80
CA LEU A 32 0.95 6.72 2.63
C LEU A 32 0.06 7.87 3.14
N GLY A 33 -1.23 7.86 2.83
CA GLY A 33 -2.17 8.93 3.17
C GLY A 33 -1.93 10.20 2.37
N ASP A 34 -1.40 10.05 1.15
CA ASP A 34 -1.14 11.11 0.19
C ASP A 34 -1.17 10.54 -1.24
N THR A 35 -1.13 11.43 -2.24
CA THR A 35 -1.11 11.08 -3.67
C THR A 35 0.23 11.36 -4.36
N GLN A 36 1.31 11.53 -3.59
CA GLN A 36 2.63 11.81 -4.14
C GLN A 36 3.29 10.52 -4.61
N HIS A 37 3.93 10.55 -5.78
CA HIS A 37 4.74 9.42 -6.25
C HIS A 37 5.96 9.24 -5.34
N ARG A 38 6.57 8.05 -5.38
CA ARG A 38 7.83 7.79 -4.68
C ARG A 38 8.77 7.02 -5.60
N GLY A 39 10.06 7.32 -5.49
CA GLY A 39 11.11 6.66 -6.26
C GLY A 39 11.41 7.36 -7.59
N ASP A 40 10.77 8.51 -7.85
CA ASP A 40 11.08 9.41 -8.96
C ASP A 40 11.97 10.59 -8.53
N GLY A 41 12.21 10.75 -7.22
CA GLY A 41 13.10 11.76 -6.63
C GLY A 41 14.27 11.20 -5.81
N THR A 42 15.20 12.10 -5.45
CA THR A 42 16.28 11.80 -4.50
C THR A 42 15.73 11.65 -3.09
N GLY A 43 16.13 10.60 -2.36
CA GLY A 43 15.69 10.40 -0.98
C GLY A 43 14.32 9.72 -0.84
N GLU A 44 13.82 9.08 -1.89
CA GLU A 44 12.53 8.39 -1.88
C GLU A 44 12.69 6.87 -1.98
N MET A 45 13.83 6.34 -1.50
CA MET A 45 14.16 4.92 -1.60
C MET A 45 14.94 4.45 -0.37
N GLY A 46 14.97 3.13 -0.16
CA GLY A 46 15.69 2.51 0.94
C GLY A 46 15.14 2.97 2.30
N ASP A 47 16.02 3.38 3.20
CA ASP A 47 15.64 3.81 4.56
C ASP A 47 14.81 5.10 4.56
N ALA A 48 14.97 5.96 3.55
CA ALA A 48 14.23 7.20 3.45
C ALA A 48 12.78 7.00 2.95
N LEU A 49 12.48 5.85 2.35
CA LEU A 49 11.12 5.52 1.93
C LEU A 49 10.27 5.14 3.15
N PRO A 50 9.15 5.84 3.41
CA PRO A 50 8.28 5.55 4.55
C PRO A 50 7.71 4.14 4.49
N ALA A 51 7.54 3.53 5.67
CA ALA A 51 6.78 2.30 5.80
C ALA A 51 5.28 2.59 5.69
N VAL A 52 4.55 1.68 5.05
CA VAL A 52 3.09 1.73 4.97
C VAL A 52 2.52 1.26 6.29
N ASP A 53 1.70 2.10 6.92
CA ASP A 53 0.98 1.72 8.14
C ASP A 53 -0.26 0.90 7.77
N VAL A 54 -0.19 -0.41 8.01
CA VAL A 54 -1.33 -1.33 7.87
C VAL A 54 -1.88 -1.78 9.23
N GLY A 55 -1.43 -1.19 10.34
CA GLY A 55 -1.87 -1.56 11.70
C GLY A 55 -1.28 -2.89 12.20
N GLY A 56 -0.22 -3.41 11.58
CA GLY A 56 0.41 -4.66 12.01
C GLY A 56 1.49 -5.19 11.07
N SER A 57 2.04 -6.35 11.41
CA SER A 57 3.05 -7.06 10.60
C SER A 57 2.41 -7.79 9.42
N VAL A 58 3.07 -7.78 8.26
CA VAL A 58 2.58 -8.38 7.02
C VAL A 58 3.30 -9.70 6.72
N THR A 59 2.52 -10.72 6.35
CA THR A 59 3.01 -12.04 5.95
C THR A 59 3.13 -12.21 4.43
N SER A 60 2.22 -11.60 3.69
CA SER A 60 2.24 -11.60 2.23
C SER A 60 1.56 -10.35 1.66
N ILE A 61 1.97 -9.98 0.46
CA ILE A 61 1.44 -8.82 -0.26
C ILE A 61 1.13 -9.23 -1.69
N SER A 62 0.04 -8.69 -2.22
CA SER A 62 -0.36 -8.81 -3.62
C SER A 62 -0.62 -7.42 -4.16
N VAL A 63 -0.08 -7.14 -5.35
CA VAL A 63 -0.19 -5.84 -5.99
C VAL A 63 -0.93 -6.04 -7.30
N GLY A 64 -2.13 -5.45 -7.39
CA GLY A 64 -2.94 -5.43 -8.61
C GLY A 64 -2.53 -4.27 -9.53
N GLN A 65 -3.39 -3.96 -10.50
CA GLN A 65 -3.10 -2.90 -11.49
C GLN A 65 -2.84 -1.53 -10.83
N LEU A 66 -3.77 -1.10 -9.95
CA LEU A 66 -3.73 0.19 -9.24
C LEU A 66 -4.12 0.08 -7.75
N HIS A 67 -4.13 -1.14 -7.19
CA HIS A 67 -4.48 -1.41 -5.79
C HIS A 67 -3.52 -2.43 -5.19
N THR A 68 -3.47 -2.45 -3.86
CA THR A 68 -2.58 -3.33 -3.09
C THR A 68 -3.38 -4.00 -1.99
N CYS A 69 -3.14 -5.30 -1.76
CA CYS A 69 -3.71 -6.03 -0.64
C CYS A 69 -2.61 -6.75 0.14
N ALA A 70 -2.68 -6.69 1.47
CA ALA A 70 -1.77 -7.35 2.39
C ALA A 70 -2.51 -8.32 3.32
N VAL A 71 -1.88 -9.46 3.60
CA VAL A 71 -2.32 -10.39 4.64
C VAL A 71 -1.45 -10.18 5.87
N LEU A 72 -2.06 -9.78 6.98
CA LEU A 72 -1.38 -9.53 8.24
C LEU A 72 -1.13 -10.83 9.01
N VAL A 73 -0.19 -10.78 9.95
CA VAL A 73 -0.05 -11.80 10.98
C VAL A 73 -1.38 -11.91 11.75
N GLY A 74 -1.96 -13.11 11.79
CA GLY A 74 -3.31 -13.34 12.32
C GLY A 74 -4.38 -13.55 11.23
N GLY A 75 -4.04 -13.32 9.96
CA GLY A 75 -4.87 -13.70 8.81
C GLY A 75 -5.90 -12.65 8.38
N SER A 76 -5.94 -11.47 9.01
CA SER A 76 -6.73 -10.34 8.51
C SER A 76 -6.15 -9.79 7.20
N VAL A 77 -7.02 -9.26 6.34
CA VAL A 77 -6.65 -8.69 5.04
C VAL A 77 -6.95 -7.21 5.05
N LYS A 78 -6.04 -6.41 4.49
CA LYS A 78 -6.27 -4.99 4.22
C LYS A 78 -5.92 -4.68 2.78
N CYS A 79 -6.78 -3.91 2.11
CA CYS A 79 -6.60 -3.50 0.72
C CYS A 79 -6.71 -1.98 0.60
N TRP A 80 -5.83 -1.36 -0.17
CA TRP A 80 -5.80 0.09 -0.41
C TRP A 80 -5.45 0.43 -1.87
N GLY A 81 -5.61 1.70 -2.25
CA GLY A 81 -5.41 2.22 -3.59
C GLY A 81 -6.72 2.48 -4.33
N TYR A 82 -6.67 2.34 -5.67
CA TYR A 82 -7.81 2.56 -6.54
C TYR A 82 -8.98 1.62 -6.21
N ASN A 83 -10.22 2.13 -6.24
CA ASN A 83 -11.42 1.41 -5.77
C ASN A 83 -12.70 1.70 -6.58
N TYR A 84 -12.64 2.28 -7.79
CA TYR A 84 -13.88 2.59 -8.51
C TYR A 84 -14.70 1.35 -8.86
N ASP A 85 -14.07 0.18 -8.96
CA ASP A 85 -14.73 -1.10 -9.23
C ASP A 85 -15.04 -1.89 -7.95
N GLY A 86 -14.82 -1.30 -6.75
CA GLY A 86 -15.02 -1.97 -5.47
C GLY A 86 -13.95 -3.02 -5.13
N GLN A 87 -12.79 -2.97 -5.79
CA GLN A 87 -11.71 -3.95 -5.64
C GLN A 87 -11.11 -4.01 -4.22
N LEU A 88 -11.32 -3.00 -3.37
CA LEU A 88 -10.88 -3.04 -1.98
C LEU A 88 -11.82 -3.88 -1.10
N GLY A 89 -13.03 -4.20 -1.56
CA GLY A 89 -13.97 -5.04 -0.83
C GLY A 89 -14.60 -4.39 0.41
N LEU A 90 -14.52 -3.05 0.53
CA LEU A 90 -14.96 -2.30 1.72
C LEU A 90 -16.46 -1.94 1.72
N GLY A 91 -17.22 -2.40 0.72
CA GLY A 91 -18.63 -2.06 0.57
C GLY A 91 -18.89 -0.64 0.03
N ASP A 92 -17.84 0.01 -0.48
CA ASP A 92 -17.90 1.31 -1.16
C ASP A 92 -16.93 1.34 -2.35
N THR A 93 -16.92 2.46 -3.07
CA THR A 93 -16.06 2.72 -4.24
C THR A 93 -15.08 3.88 -4.02
N GLN A 94 -14.81 4.22 -2.76
CA GLN A 94 -13.87 5.28 -2.39
C GLN A 94 -12.45 4.72 -2.34
N HIS A 95 -11.47 5.46 -2.83
CA HIS A 95 -10.05 5.11 -2.70
C HIS A 95 -9.62 5.05 -1.23
N ARG A 96 -8.49 4.40 -0.96
CA ARG A 96 -7.87 4.40 0.37
C ARG A 96 -6.39 4.61 0.24
N GLY A 97 -5.84 5.41 1.15
CA GLY A 97 -4.42 5.70 1.20
C GLY A 97 -4.03 6.95 0.41
N ASP A 98 -5.01 7.62 -0.21
CA ASP A 98 -4.89 8.92 -0.86
C ASP A 98 -5.14 10.08 0.11
N GLY A 99 -5.79 9.82 1.25
CA GLY A 99 -6.07 10.80 2.30
C GLY A 99 -5.51 10.43 3.67
N SER A 100 -5.29 11.44 4.51
CA SER A 100 -4.86 11.25 5.90
C SER A 100 -5.94 10.54 6.72
N GLY A 101 -5.54 9.53 7.50
CA GLY A 101 -6.45 8.81 8.39
C GLY A 101 -7.24 7.68 7.74
N GLU A 102 -6.89 7.29 6.51
CA GLU A 102 -7.52 6.19 5.78
C GLU A 102 -6.77 4.85 5.90
N MET A 103 -5.60 4.87 6.55
CA MET A 103 -4.69 3.75 6.69
C MET A 103 -4.56 3.34 8.16
N GLY A 104 -3.71 2.34 8.46
CA GLY A 104 -3.57 1.80 9.80
C GLY A 104 -4.86 1.13 10.26
N ASP A 105 -5.26 1.33 11.51
CA ASP A 105 -6.47 0.71 12.11
C ASP A 105 -7.79 1.24 11.54
N ALA A 106 -7.76 2.34 10.78
CA ALA A 106 -8.94 2.91 10.13
C ALA A 106 -9.33 2.18 8.82
N LEU A 107 -8.46 1.28 8.34
CA LEU A 107 -8.62 0.46 7.14
C LEU A 107 -9.06 -0.96 7.49
#